data_AF-A0A7V7MPB3-F1
#
_entry.id   AF-A0A7V7MPB3-F1
#
_cell.length_a   1.000
_cell.length_b   1.000
_cell.length_c   1.000
_cell.angle_alpha   90.00
_cell.angle_beta   90.00
_cell.angle_gamma   90.00
#
_symmetry.space_group_name_H-M   'P 1'
#
loop_
_entity.id
_entity.type
_entity.pdbx_description
1 polymer ?
#
loop_
_entity_poly.entity_id
_entity_poly.type
_entity_poly.pdbx_seq_one_letter_code
_entity_poly.pdbx_strand_id
1 'polypeptide(L)' 'MDYLTARDLAARFGVAVHQVNYALLRSADLTPEPHRIGMVRVWPEDALPAIEIALTATGALPAATVDQPARVGQEAGHGG' A
#
# COMPACT_ATOMS: atom_id res chain seq x y z
N MET A 1 14.12 -15.39 -0.67
CA MET A 1 12.98 -14.77 0.02
C MET A 1 13.52 -13.51 0.64
N ASP A 2 13.44 -12.43 -0.11
CA ASP A 2 13.92 -11.12 0.31
C ASP A 2 12.82 -10.44 1.13
N TYR A 3 13.23 -9.87 2.26
CA TYR A 3 12.33 -9.22 3.21
C TYR A 3 12.59 -7.72 3.21
N LEU A 4 11.51 -6.93 3.22
CA LEU A 4 11.53 -5.48 3.15
C LEU A 4 11.10 -4.90 4.50
N THR A 5 11.90 -3.96 5.03
CA THR A 5 11.51 -3.16 6.19
C THR A 5 10.53 -2.05 5.78
N ALA A 6 9.87 -1.42 6.75
CA ALA A 6 9.09 -0.21 6.49
C ALA A 6 9.91 0.92 5.84
N ARG A 7 11.24 0.95 6.07
CA ARG A 7 12.14 1.92 5.43
C ARG A 7 12.39 1.61 3.96
N ASP A 8 12.56 0.33 3.62
CA ASP A 8 12.73 -0.11 2.23
C ASP A 8 11.46 0.14 1.42
N LEU A 9 10.30 -0.16 2.01
CA LEU A 9 8.98 0.14 1.42
C LEU A 9 8.81 1.65 1.21
N ALA A 10 9.15 2.47 2.19
CA ALA A 10 9.08 3.93 2.08
C ALA A 10 9.96 4.46 0.93
N ALA A 11 11.19 3.98 0.83
CA ALA A 11 12.10 4.33 -0.26
C ALA A 11 11.56 3.87 -1.63
N ARG A 12 10.98 2.67 -1.70
CA ARG A 12 10.43 2.09 -2.93
C ARG A 12 9.23 2.87 -3.44
N PHE A 13 8.31 3.25 -2.56
CA PHE A 13 7.07 3.93 -2.93
C PHE A 13 7.18 5.46 -2.91
N GLY A 14 8.34 6.01 -2.52
CA GLY A 14 8.55 7.46 -2.44
C GLY A 14 7.69 8.13 -1.37
N VAL A 15 7.34 7.41 -0.30
CA VAL A 15 6.48 7.88 0.80
C VAL A 15 7.26 7.92 2.12
N ALA A 16 6.68 8.53 3.16
CA ALA A 16 7.31 8.56 4.46
C ALA A 16 7.11 7.23 5.24
N VAL A 17 8.09 6.82 6.04
CA VAL A 17 8.03 5.60 6.86
C VAL A 17 6.82 5.57 7.80
N HIS A 18 6.38 6.71 8.31
CA HIS A 18 5.18 6.79 9.15
C HIS A 18 3.89 6.53 8.36
N GLN A 19 3.82 6.93 7.08
CA GLN A 19 2.68 6.63 6.20
C GLN A 19 2.61 5.12 5.91
N VAL A 20 3.76 4.48 5.69
CA VAL A 20 3.84 3.02 5.55
C VAL A 20 3.36 2.32 6.82
N ASN A 21 3.86 2.70 7.99
CA ASN A 21 3.40 2.08 9.25
C ASN A 21 1.92 2.32 9.50
N TYR A 22 1.41 3.51 9.21
CA TYR A 22 -0.01 3.82 9.33
C TYR A 22 -0.85 2.93 8.42
N ALA A 23 -0.48 2.81 7.14
CA ALA A 23 -1.17 1.96 6.18
C ALA A 23 -1.19 0.49 6.62
N LEU A 24 -0.06 -0.05 7.04
CA LEU A 24 0.06 -1.44 7.48
C LEU A 24 -0.72 -1.72 8.78
N LEU A 25 -0.82 -0.73 9.68
CA LEU A 25 -1.65 -0.84 10.88
C LEU A 25 -3.14 -0.76 10.54
N ARG A 26 -3.53 0.11 9.60
CA ARG A 26 -4.93 0.33 9.23
C ARG A 26 -5.49 -0.73 8.29
N SER A 27 -4.63 -1.40 7.54
CA SER A 27 -4.96 -2.41 6.54
C SER A 27 -4.34 -3.76 6.89
N ALA A 28 -4.26 -4.08 8.19
CA ALA A 28 -3.75 -5.36 8.68
C ALA A 28 -4.54 -6.54 8.09
N ASP A 29 -5.83 -6.39 7.83
CA ASP A 29 -6.66 -7.41 7.17
C ASP A 29 -6.32 -7.63 5.68
N LEU A 30 -5.69 -6.64 5.04
CA LEU A 30 -5.35 -6.67 3.61
C LEU A 30 -3.90 -7.06 3.36
N THR A 31 -3.04 -6.97 4.37
CA THR A 31 -1.60 -7.18 4.24
C THR A 31 -1.17 -8.43 5.00
N PRO A 32 -0.24 -9.23 4.46
CA PRO A 32 0.23 -10.42 5.16
C PRO A 32 0.91 -10.04 6.48
N GLU A 33 0.79 -10.93 7.46
CA GLU A 33 1.36 -10.73 8.78
C GLU A 33 2.88 -10.49 8.68
N PRO A 34 3.40 -9.37 9.24
CA PRO A 34 4.82 -9.11 9.23
C PRO A 34 5.59 -10.17 9.99
N HIS A 35 6.72 -10.57 9.41
CA HIS A 35 7.74 -11.29 10.16
C HIS A 35 8.47 -10.32 11.09
N ARG A 36 8.95 -10.83 12.23
CA ARG A 36 9.80 -10.06 13.15
C ARG A 36 11.22 -10.59 13.13
N ILE A 37 12.17 -9.70 12.88
CA ILE A 37 13.60 -9.94 13.09
C ILE A 37 14.02 -9.02 14.22
N GLY A 38 14.13 -9.58 15.43
CA GLY A 38 14.29 -8.81 16.66
C GLY A 38 13.10 -7.85 16.90
N MET A 39 13.38 -6.54 16.94
CA MET A 39 12.36 -5.49 17.10
C MET A 39 11.83 -4.93 15.76
N VAL A 40 12.36 -5.39 14.63
CA VAL A 40 12.02 -4.86 13.30
C VAL A 40 10.95 -5.72 12.66
N ARG A 41 9.89 -5.08 12.15
CA ARG A 41 8.90 -5.72 11.29
C ARG A 41 9.39 -5.73 9.85
N VAL A 42 9.30 -6.87 9.21
CA VAL A 42 9.68 -7.07 7.81
C VAL A 42 8.58 -7.81 7.06
N TRP A 43 8.42 -7.48 5.79
CA TRP A 43 7.42 -8.07 4.90
C TRP A 43 8.10 -8.81 3.76
N PRO A 44 7.59 -9.98 3.34
CA PRO A 44 8.11 -10.64 2.16
C PRO A 44 7.87 -9.76 0.92
N GLU A 45 8.75 -9.82 -0.07
CA GLU A 45 8.60 -9.05 -1.32
C GLU A 45 7.29 -9.38 -2.06
N ASP A 46 6.79 -10.62 -1.95
CA ASP A 46 5.50 -11.04 -2.51
C ASP A 46 4.30 -10.27 -1.91
N ALA A 47 4.47 -9.59 -0.76
CA ALA A 47 3.46 -8.74 -0.15
C ALA A 47 3.32 -7.37 -0.81
N LEU A 48 4.22 -6.98 -1.71
CA LEU A 48 4.25 -5.64 -2.32
C LEU A 48 2.90 -5.19 -2.92
N PRO A 49 2.15 -6.03 -3.66
CA PRO A 49 0.85 -5.62 -4.20
C PRO A 49 -0.17 -5.28 -3.11
N ALA A 50 -0.20 -6.06 -2.03
CA ALA A 50 -1.09 -5.81 -0.90
C ALA A 50 -0.72 -4.53 -0.14
N ILE A 51 0.58 -4.27 0.00
CA ILE A 51 1.09 -3.06 0.64
C ILE A 51 0.77 -1.81 -0.20
N GLU A 52 0.89 -1.90 -1.52
CA GLU A 52 0.51 -0.81 -2.43
C GLU A 52 -0.98 -0.48 -2.34
N ILE A 53 -1.85 -1.50 -2.29
CA ILE A 53 -3.29 -1.33 -2.07
C ILE A 53 -3.55 -0.63 -0.73
N ALA A 54 -2.89 -1.06 0.35
CA ALA A 54 -3.01 -0.44 1.67
C ALA A 54 -2.57 1.03 1.68
N LEU A 55 -1.44 1.33 1.04
CA LEU A 55 -0.94 2.70 0.89
C LEU A 55 -1.91 3.57 0.09
N THR A 56 -2.52 3.03 -0.96
CA THR A 56 -3.52 3.73 -1.75
C THR A 56 -4.81 3.96 -0.97
N ALA A 57 -5.31 2.94 -0.28
CA ALA A 57 -6.54 3.01 0.52
C ALA A 57 -6.42 4.01 1.68
N THR A 58 -5.21 4.21 2.20
CA THR A 58 -4.93 5.21 3.24
C THR A 58 -4.54 6.58 2.70
N GLY A 59 -4.51 6.76 1.37
CA GLY A 59 -4.16 8.02 0.71
C GLY A 59 -2.67 8.38 0.75
N ALA A 60 -1.79 7.43 1.13
CA ALA A 60 -0.35 7.60 1.05
C ALA A 60 0.16 7.54 -0.40
N LEU A 61 -0.52 6.78 -1.25
CA LEU A 61 -0.32 6.77 -2.70
C LEU A 61 -1.57 7.32 -3.42
N PRO A 62 -1.39 8.02 -4.55
CA PRO A 62 -2.51 8.44 -5.38
C PRO A 62 -3.16 7.21 -6.02
N ALA A 63 -4.50 7.21 -6.13
CA ALA A 63 -5.27 6.08 -6.68
C ALA A 63 -4.88 5.64 -8.11
N ALA A 64 -4.14 6.48 -8.84
CA ALA A 64 -3.63 6.18 -10.17
C ALA A 64 -2.47 5.16 -10.20
N THR A 65 -1.85 4.82 -9.05
CA THR A 65 -0.78 3.80 -9.01
C THR A 65 -1.32 2.38 -9.03
N VAL A 66 -2.54 2.17 -8.53
CA VAL A 66 -3.23 0.90 -8.68
C VAL A 66 -3.88 0.94 -10.05
N ASP A 67 -3.31 0.21 -11.01
CA ASP A 67 -3.95 -0.09 -12.29
C ASP A 67 -5.18 -0.97 -12.00
N GLN A 68 -6.23 -0.33 -11.47
CA GLN A 68 -7.56 -0.90 -11.42
C GLN A 68 -7.97 -1.02 -12.89
N PRO A 69 -8.47 -2.18 -13.35
CA PRO A 69 -9.11 -2.21 -14.65
C PRO A 69 -10.23 -1.18 -14.58
N ALA A 70 -10.09 -0.10 -15.34
CA ALA A 70 -11.08 0.94 -15.48
C ALA A 70 -12.39 0.27 -15.86
N ARG A 71 -13.26 0.04 -14.88
CA ARG A 71 -14.64 -0.33 -15.16
C ARG A 71 -15.28 0.91 -15.76
N VAL A 72 -15.29 0.90 -17.08
CA VAL A 72 -16.27 1.51 -17.97
C VAL A 72 -17.61 1.73 -17.24
N GLY A 73 -18.04 3.00 -17.19
CA GLY A 73 -19.44 3.41 -17.14
C GLY A 73 -20.08 3.58 -15.77
N GLN A 74 -20.08 4.81 -15.25
CA GLN A 74 -21.37 5.49 -15.09
C GLN A 74 -21.22 7.00 -15.25
N GLU A 75 -21.91 7.46 -16.27
CA GLU A 75 -22.06 8.82 -16.77
C GLU A 75 -22.90 9.64 -15.77
N ALA A 76 -22.57 10.93 -15.62
CA ALA A 76 -23.55 12.03 -15.65
C ALA A 76 -22.83 13.38 -15.54
N GLY A 77 -22.37 13.88 -16.68
CA GLY A 77 -22.47 15.32 -16.91
C GLY A 77 -23.90 15.66 -17.34
N HIS A 78 -24.56 16.55 -16.62
CA HIS A 78 -25.64 17.42 -17.10
C HIS A 78 -25.70 18.60 -16.10
N GLY A 79 -25.26 19.80 -16.47
CA GLY A 79 -26.15 20.85 -17.02
C GLY A 79 -26.86 21.53 -15.84
N GLY A 80 -26.55 22.79 -15.50
CA GLY A 80 -27.06 23.96 -16.23
C GLY A 80 -28.26 24.51 -15.46
#